data_AF-A0A2E8Y0H4-F1
#
_entry.id   AF-A0A2E8Y0H4-F1
#
_cell.length_a   1.000
_cell.length_b   1.000
_cell.length_c   1.000
_cell.angle_alpha   90.00
_cell.angle_beta   90.00
_cell.angle_gamma   90.00
#
_symmetry.space_group_name_H-M   'P 1'
#
loop_
_entity.id
_entity.type
_entity.pdbx_description
1 polymer ?
#
loop_
_entity_poly.entity_id
_entity_poly.type
_entity_poly.pdbx_seq_one_letter_code
_entity_poly.pdbx_strand_id
1 'polypeptide(L)'
;MNAKASFRSFEESTEADWKIIQNDFPVTQALAAANIIEQLRILERDDGGFPVSRLEHSLQTATRAAEDGRDDEYVLCALLHDIGDTLAPMNHPSIAAGIIKPYVSEANHWMVEHHGIFQGYYFWHHIGADPNTRENYRDSPYFEYTEEFCHKYDQTAFDPDYTSAPLDTFVPIIERFFVPQTEAATAAYSALR
;
A
#
# COMPACT_ATOMS: atom_id res chain seq x y z
N MET A 1 15.41 -16.72 23.51
CA MET A 1 14.29 -15.80 23.82
C MET A 1 14.89 -14.42 23.93
N ASN A 2 14.45 -13.46 23.11
CA ASN A 2 14.93 -12.07 23.19
C ASN A 2 14.60 -11.49 24.57
N ALA A 3 15.47 -10.60 25.06
CA ALA A 3 15.22 -9.86 26.29
C ALA A 3 13.91 -9.06 26.17
N LYS A 4 13.21 -8.85 27.29
CA LYS A 4 11.97 -8.06 27.34
C LYS A 4 12.13 -6.92 28.33
N ALA A 5 11.52 -5.77 28.01
CA ALA A 5 11.32 -4.70 28.98
C ALA A 5 10.48 -5.19 30.17
N SER A 6 10.68 -4.60 31.33
CA SER A 6 10.09 -5.05 32.61
C SER A 6 9.08 -4.09 33.25
N PHE A 7 8.90 -2.90 32.66
CA PHE A 7 7.96 -1.88 33.16
C PHE A 7 6.49 -2.26 32.99
N ARG A 8 5.61 -1.71 33.82
CA ARG A 8 4.14 -1.87 33.68
C ARG A 8 3.46 -0.66 33.06
N SER A 9 4.12 0.50 33.12
CA SER A 9 3.72 1.74 32.44
C SER A 9 4.95 2.42 31.84
N PHE A 10 4.79 3.30 30.84
CA PHE A 10 5.93 4.06 30.30
C PHE A 10 6.56 5.00 31.32
N GLU A 11 5.82 5.45 32.33
CA GLU A 11 6.36 6.27 33.44
C GLU A 11 7.40 5.49 34.27
N GLU A 12 7.22 4.18 34.41
CA GLU A 12 8.15 3.28 35.13
C GLU A 12 9.34 2.83 34.27
N SER A 13 9.35 3.14 32.97
CA SER A 13 10.35 2.61 32.04
C SER A 13 11.75 3.18 32.30
N THR A 14 12.77 2.35 32.10
CA THR A 14 14.18 2.74 32.25
C THR A 14 14.89 2.80 30.91
N GLU A 15 16.02 3.50 30.84
CA GLU A 15 16.88 3.49 29.64
C GLU A 15 17.30 2.07 29.23
N ALA A 16 17.48 1.16 30.20
CA ALA A 16 17.80 -0.25 29.92
C ALA A 16 16.64 -0.99 29.23
N ASP A 17 15.40 -0.72 29.63
CA ASP A 17 14.21 -1.25 28.94
C ASP A 17 14.12 -0.74 27.50
N TRP A 18 14.39 0.56 27.30
CA TRP A 18 14.36 1.17 25.97
C TRP A 18 15.46 0.65 25.05
N LYS A 19 16.66 0.34 25.58
CA LYS A 19 17.71 -0.34 24.80
C LYS A 19 17.25 -1.69 24.28
N ILE A 20 16.50 -2.46 25.07
CA ILE A 20 15.92 -3.73 24.63
C ILE A 20 14.92 -3.49 23.48
N ILE A 21 14.00 -2.53 23.65
CA ILE A 21 12.97 -2.21 22.65
C ILE A 21 13.59 -1.71 21.33
N GLN A 22 14.56 -0.80 21.42
CA GLN A 22 15.25 -0.26 20.25
C GLN A 22 16.03 -1.34 19.49
N ASN A 23 16.62 -2.30 20.19
CA ASN A 23 17.32 -3.42 19.55
C ASN A 23 16.38 -4.38 18.81
N ASP A 24 15.11 -4.48 19.24
CA ASP A 24 14.10 -5.34 18.59
C ASP A 24 13.31 -4.60 17.49
N PHE A 25 13.37 -3.27 17.45
CA PHE A 25 12.65 -2.44 16.48
C PHE A 25 12.95 -2.81 15.00
N PRO A 26 14.20 -3.07 14.57
CA PRO A 26 14.47 -3.49 13.19
C PRO A 26 13.77 -4.80 12.81
N VAL A 27 13.60 -5.72 13.77
CA VAL A 27 12.84 -6.96 13.56
C VAL A 27 11.36 -6.65 13.35
N THR A 28 10.79 -5.79 14.20
CA THR A 28 9.40 -5.33 14.07
C THR A 28 9.16 -4.65 12.72
N GLN A 29 10.10 -3.81 12.29
CA GLN A 29 10.05 -3.13 11.01
C GLN A 29 10.11 -4.12 9.84
N ALA A 30 10.97 -5.14 9.93
CA ALA A 30 11.07 -6.18 8.91
C ALA A 30 9.77 -7.01 8.75
N LEU A 31 9.00 -7.18 9.83
CA LEU A 31 7.69 -7.85 9.78
C LEU A 31 6.67 -7.08 8.92
N ALA A 32 6.84 -5.77 8.71
CA ALA A 32 5.92 -4.96 7.91
C ALA A 32 5.77 -5.51 6.49
N ALA A 33 6.89 -5.87 5.84
CA ALA A 33 6.86 -6.45 4.49
C ALA A 33 6.04 -7.75 4.44
N ALA A 34 6.26 -8.66 5.38
CA ALA A 34 5.52 -9.93 5.46
C ALA A 34 4.02 -9.69 5.71
N ASN A 35 3.69 -8.76 6.60
CA ASN A 35 2.31 -8.42 6.90
C ASN A 35 1.60 -7.79 5.69
N ILE A 36 2.27 -6.90 4.94
CA ILE A 36 1.74 -6.29 3.71
C ILE A 36 1.44 -7.37 2.67
N ILE A 37 2.36 -8.30 2.43
CA ILE A 37 2.18 -9.41 1.49
C ILE A 37 0.97 -10.26 1.90
N GLU A 38 0.82 -10.55 3.19
CA GLU A 38 -0.32 -11.31 3.68
C GLU A 38 -1.64 -10.53 3.55
N GLN A 39 -1.64 -9.22 3.78
CA GLN A 39 -2.82 -8.38 3.54
C GLN A 39 -3.22 -8.36 2.05
N LEU A 40 -2.26 -8.27 1.13
CA LEU A 40 -2.54 -8.39 -0.31
C LEU A 40 -3.18 -9.74 -0.64
N ARG A 41 -2.69 -10.85 -0.06
CA ARG A 41 -3.32 -12.17 -0.25
C ARG A 41 -4.76 -12.23 0.28
N ILE A 42 -5.08 -11.50 1.35
CA ILE A 42 -6.46 -11.43 1.87
C ILE A 42 -7.41 -10.81 0.85
N LEU A 43 -6.95 -9.85 0.05
CA LEU A 43 -7.76 -9.22 -1.01
C LEU A 43 -8.21 -10.21 -2.09
N GLU A 44 -7.59 -11.38 -2.21
CA GLU A 44 -8.04 -12.43 -3.14
C GLU A 44 -9.42 -12.98 -2.78
N ARG A 45 -9.81 -12.88 -1.50
CA ARG A 45 -11.03 -13.50 -0.96
C ARG A 45 -12.31 -12.71 -1.22
N ASP A 46 -12.18 -11.48 -1.71
CA ASP A 46 -13.30 -10.57 -1.97
C ASP A 46 -13.18 -10.00 -3.38
N ASP A 47 -14.23 -10.19 -4.18
CA ASP A 47 -14.42 -9.46 -5.44
C ASP A 47 -15.31 -8.23 -5.25
N GLY A 48 -16.08 -8.11 -4.16
CA GLY A 48 -17.00 -7.00 -3.94
C GLY A 48 -18.04 -6.82 -5.04
N GLY A 49 -18.29 -7.84 -5.88
CA GLY A 49 -19.12 -7.75 -7.09
C GLY A 49 -18.42 -7.17 -8.33
N PHE A 50 -17.11 -6.90 -8.27
CA PHE A 50 -16.29 -6.60 -9.43
C PHE A 50 -16.05 -7.85 -10.29
N PRO A 51 -15.70 -7.69 -11.58
CA PRO A 51 -15.38 -8.81 -12.46
C PRO A 51 -14.08 -9.56 -12.10
N VAL A 52 -13.26 -9.00 -11.19
CA VAL A 52 -12.00 -9.58 -10.71
C VAL A 52 -11.91 -9.41 -9.19
N SER A 53 -11.07 -10.20 -8.52
CA SER A 53 -10.80 -10.00 -7.08
C SER A 53 -10.07 -8.68 -6.84
N ARG A 54 -10.10 -8.18 -5.60
CA ARG A 54 -9.34 -6.97 -5.23
C ARG A 54 -7.83 -7.16 -5.33
N LEU A 55 -7.34 -8.38 -5.09
CA LEU A 55 -5.94 -8.71 -5.35
C LEU A 55 -5.64 -8.59 -6.84
N GLU A 56 -6.48 -9.19 -7.70
CA GLU A 56 -6.26 -9.11 -9.15
C GLU A 56 -6.29 -7.66 -9.65
N HIS A 57 -7.23 -6.85 -9.15
CA HIS A 57 -7.24 -5.40 -9.42
C HIS A 57 -5.89 -4.74 -9.07
N SER A 58 -5.38 -4.98 -7.85
CA SER A 58 -4.08 -4.45 -7.41
C SER A 58 -2.93 -4.92 -8.31
N LEU A 59 -2.93 -6.20 -8.74
CA LEU A 59 -1.91 -6.77 -9.61
C LEU A 59 -1.99 -6.21 -11.03
N GLN A 60 -3.19 -6.01 -11.59
CA GLN A 60 -3.38 -5.38 -12.89
C GLN A 60 -2.86 -3.94 -12.87
N THR A 61 -3.23 -3.15 -11.86
CA THR A 61 -2.78 -1.77 -11.71
C THR A 61 -1.25 -1.69 -11.64
N ALA A 62 -0.62 -2.54 -10.82
CA ALA A 62 0.84 -2.60 -10.70
C ALA A 62 1.53 -3.10 -11.99
N THR A 63 0.96 -4.11 -12.66
CA THR A 63 1.49 -4.66 -13.92
C THR A 63 1.48 -3.59 -15.01
N ARG A 64 0.35 -2.89 -15.19
CA ARG A 64 0.23 -1.81 -16.18
C ARG A 64 1.22 -0.67 -15.92
N ALA A 65 1.41 -0.29 -14.66
CA ALA A 65 2.40 0.72 -14.29
C ALA A 65 3.84 0.27 -14.60
N ALA A 66 4.18 -0.99 -14.29
CA ALA A 66 5.50 -1.54 -14.55
C ALA A 66 5.79 -1.65 -16.06
N GLU A 67 4.82 -2.10 -16.86
CA GLU A 67 4.93 -2.21 -18.32
C GLU A 67 5.04 -0.84 -19.01
N ASP A 68 4.43 0.20 -18.44
CA ASP A 68 4.57 1.60 -18.87
C ASP A 68 5.92 2.22 -18.46
N GLY A 69 6.79 1.46 -17.79
CA GLY A 69 8.15 1.89 -17.44
C GLY A 69 8.22 2.80 -16.21
N ARG A 70 7.22 2.76 -15.33
CA ARG A 70 7.25 3.47 -14.05
C ARG A 70 8.30 2.89 -13.11
N ASP A 71 8.79 3.72 -12.19
CA ASP A 71 9.77 3.30 -11.20
C ASP A 71 9.15 2.44 -10.09
N ASP A 72 10.02 1.79 -9.31
CA ASP A 72 9.60 0.87 -8.25
C ASP A 72 8.75 1.55 -7.16
N GLU A 73 8.94 2.85 -6.92
CA GLU A 73 8.14 3.62 -5.95
C GLU A 73 6.69 3.77 -6.44
N TYR A 74 6.53 4.14 -7.70
CA TYR A 74 5.21 4.27 -8.34
C TYR A 74 4.52 2.90 -8.46
N VAL A 75 5.25 1.85 -8.86
CA VAL A 75 4.72 0.49 -8.96
C VAL A 75 4.29 -0.02 -7.57
N LEU A 76 5.03 0.31 -6.52
CA LEU A 76 4.62 0.02 -5.15
C LEU A 76 3.31 0.74 -4.79
N CYS A 77 3.18 2.02 -5.11
CA CYS A 77 1.95 2.77 -4.88
C CYS A 77 0.77 2.16 -5.65
N ALA A 78 0.96 1.82 -6.91
CA ALA A 78 -0.04 1.14 -7.74
C ALA A 78 -0.47 -0.20 -7.14
N LEU A 79 0.45 -0.99 -6.61
CA LEU A 79 0.15 -2.26 -5.96
C LEU A 79 -0.63 -2.09 -4.65
N LEU A 80 -0.32 -1.05 -3.88
CA LEU A 80 -0.81 -0.90 -2.50
C LEU A 80 -1.99 0.06 -2.35
N HIS A 81 -2.40 0.80 -3.39
CA HIS A 81 -3.38 1.87 -3.27
C HIS A 81 -4.71 1.43 -2.63
N ASP A 82 -5.15 0.20 -2.90
CA ASP A 82 -6.39 -0.40 -2.40
C ASP A 82 -6.20 -1.43 -1.28
N ILE A 83 -4.99 -1.54 -0.69
CA ILE A 83 -4.73 -2.53 0.39
C ILE A 83 -5.65 -2.36 1.61
N GLY A 84 -6.24 -1.17 1.78
CA GLY A 84 -7.18 -0.87 2.85
C GLY A 84 -8.60 -1.38 2.65
N ASP A 85 -8.97 -1.88 1.47
CA ASP A 85 -10.36 -2.14 1.09
C ASP A 85 -11.10 -3.03 2.08
N THR A 86 -10.48 -4.15 2.48
CA THR A 86 -11.10 -5.11 3.39
C THR A 86 -10.92 -4.74 4.86
N LEU A 87 -10.13 -3.71 5.17
CA LEU A 87 -9.85 -3.26 6.53
C LEU A 87 -10.70 -2.05 6.93
N ALA A 88 -10.87 -1.10 6.01
CA ALA A 88 -11.62 0.13 6.23
C ALA A 88 -12.24 0.61 4.91
N PRO A 89 -13.26 -0.06 4.34
CA PRO A 89 -13.79 0.26 3.01
C PRO A 89 -14.21 1.71 2.79
N MET A 90 -14.68 2.39 3.85
CA MET A 90 -15.10 3.80 3.78
C MET A 90 -13.93 4.79 3.77
N ASN A 91 -12.71 4.34 4.09
CA ASN A 91 -11.53 5.17 4.25
C ASN A 91 -10.25 4.41 3.86
N HIS A 92 -10.37 3.50 2.90
CA HIS A 92 -9.29 2.62 2.50
C HIS A 92 -8.04 3.36 1.99
N PRO A 93 -8.14 4.53 1.30
CA PRO A 93 -6.97 5.22 0.79
C PRO A 93 -6.04 5.67 1.92
N SER A 94 -6.60 6.10 3.06
CA SER A 94 -5.77 6.54 4.20
C SER A 94 -5.02 5.39 4.87
N ILE A 95 -5.52 4.14 4.77
CA ILE A 95 -4.77 2.97 5.25
C ILE A 95 -3.53 2.77 4.36
N ALA A 96 -3.72 2.78 3.04
CA ALA A 96 -2.63 2.65 2.08
C ALA A 96 -1.61 3.79 2.23
N ALA A 97 -2.09 5.03 2.29
CA ALA A 97 -1.26 6.22 2.46
C ALA A 97 -0.44 6.17 3.76
N GLY A 98 -1.06 5.75 4.87
CA GLY A 98 -0.38 5.57 6.15
C GLY A 98 0.77 4.56 6.11
N ILE A 99 0.62 3.48 5.33
CA ILE A 99 1.65 2.44 5.14
C ILE A 99 2.83 3.02 4.35
N ILE A 100 2.57 3.71 3.24
CA ILE A 100 3.62 4.13 2.31
C ILE A 100 4.29 5.46 2.68
N LYS A 101 3.66 6.31 3.50
CA LYS A 101 4.11 7.67 3.83
C LYS A 101 5.59 7.82 4.19
N PRO A 102 6.22 6.91 4.95
CA PRO A 102 7.64 7.05 5.29
C PRO A 102 8.59 6.80 4.12
N TYR A 103 8.11 6.22 3.01
CA TYR A 103 8.94 5.57 1.99
C TYR A 103 8.82 6.19 0.60
N VAL A 104 7.80 7.02 0.36
CA VAL A 104 7.48 7.54 -0.97
C VAL A 104 7.52 9.07 -0.99
N SER A 105 7.71 9.62 -2.18
CA SER A 105 7.60 11.04 -2.48
C SER A 105 6.22 11.60 -2.13
N GLU A 106 6.16 12.92 -1.90
CA GLU A 106 4.91 13.61 -1.59
C GLU A 106 3.86 13.43 -2.69
N ALA A 107 4.28 13.42 -3.97
CA ALA A 107 3.40 13.21 -5.11
C ALA A 107 2.72 11.83 -5.06
N ASN A 108 3.52 10.77 -4.84
CA ASN A 108 3.01 9.39 -4.75
C ASN A 108 2.14 9.16 -3.50
N HIS A 109 2.51 9.74 -2.37
CA HIS A 109 1.67 9.72 -1.18
C HIS A 109 0.33 10.43 -1.43
N TRP A 110 0.36 11.61 -2.05
CA TRP A 110 -0.85 12.38 -2.34
C TRP A 110 -1.77 11.63 -3.31
N MET A 111 -1.18 11.03 -4.36
CA MET A 111 -1.89 10.16 -5.30
C MET A 111 -2.63 9.04 -4.58
N VAL A 112 -1.95 8.28 -3.73
CA VAL A 112 -2.59 7.16 -3.01
C VAL A 112 -3.64 7.64 -2.02
N GLU A 113 -3.44 8.74 -1.29
CA GLU A 113 -4.47 9.24 -0.36
C GLU A 113 -5.74 9.70 -1.09
N HIS A 114 -5.62 10.25 -2.30
CA HIS A 114 -6.75 10.87 -3.01
C HIS A 114 -7.30 10.03 -4.16
N HIS A 115 -6.68 8.90 -4.52
CA HIS A 115 -7.03 8.13 -5.72
C HIS A 115 -8.53 7.78 -5.73
N GLY A 116 -9.13 7.37 -4.61
CA GLY A 116 -10.54 6.99 -4.56
C GLY A 116 -11.49 8.14 -4.96
N ILE A 117 -11.11 9.39 -4.68
CA ILE A 117 -11.88 10.57 -5.13
C ILE A 117 -11.75 10.77 -6.64
N PHE A 118 -10.55 10.53 -7.19
CA PHE A 118 -10.27 10.69 -8.61
C PHE A 118 -10.87 9.55 -9.44
N GLN A 119 -10.79 8.31 -8.96
CA GLN A 119 -11.44 7.12 -9.54
C GLN A 119 -12.97 7.29 -9.55
N GLY A 120 -13.52 7.95 -8.53
CA GLY A 120 -14.93 8.32 -8.45
C GLY A 120 -15.48 9.03 -9.70
N TYR A 121 -14.64 9.74 -10.46
CA TYR A 121 -15.01 10.35 -11.75
C TYR A 121 -15.68 9.35 -12.70
N TYR A 122 -15.24 8.10 -12.70
CA TYR A 122 -15.70 7.07 -13.63
C TYR A 122 -17.04 6.41 -13.23
N PHE A 123 -17.43 6.44 -11.95
CA PHE A 123 -18.60 5.66 -11.50
C PHE A 123 -19.56 6.36 -10.53
N TRP A 124 -19.18 7.46 -9.88
CA TRP A 124 -20.02 8.10 -8.86
C TRP A 124 -21.39 8.56 -9.38
N HIS A 125 -21.46 8.95 -10.66
CA HIS A 125 -22.72 9.30 -11.31
C HIS A 125 -23.72 8.12 -11.40
N HIS A 126 -23.24 6.86 -11.35
CA HIS A 126 -24.10 5.68 -11.28
C HIS A 126 -24.69 5.43 -9.89
N ILE A 127 -24.10 6.01 -8.83
CA ILE A 127 -24.54 5.84 -7.44
C ILE A 127 -25.07 7.14 -6.82
N GLY A 128 -25.33 8.16 -7.64
CA GLY A 128 -25.91 9.43 -7.21
C GLY A 128 -24.95 10.40 -6.53
N ALA A 129 -23.64 10.20 -6.67
CA ALA A 129 -22.59 11.10 -6.20
C ALA A 129 -22.02 11.95 -7.35
N ASP A 130 -21.32 13.04 -7.02
CA ASP A 130 -20.77 13.98 -8.00
C ASP A 130 -19.39 13.51 -8.51
N PRO A 131 -19.26 13.11 -9.80
CA PRO A 131 -17.98 12.70 -10.37
C PRO A 131 -16.93 13.83 -10.39
N ASN A 132 -17.34 15.10 -10.30
CA ASN A 132 -16.43 16.25 -10.30
C ASN A 132 -15.95 16.63 -8.90
N THR A 133 -16.19 15.82 -7.86
CA THR A 133 -15.68 16.11 -6.50
C THR A 133 -14.14 16.23 -6.49
N ARG A 134 -13.43 15.57 -7.41
CA ARG A 134 -11.98 15.75 -7.61
C ARG A 134 -11.59 17.21 -7.88
N GLU A 135 -12.46 18.02 -8.50
CA GLU A 135 -12.21 19.42 -8.85
C GLU A 135 -12.00 20.32 -7.61
N ASN A 136 -12.40 19.86 -6.42
CA ASN A 136 -12.02 20.52 -5.16
C ASN A 136 -10.50 20.59 -4.94
N TYR A 137 -9.73 19.78 -5.68
CA TYR A 137 -8.27 19.72 -5.61
C TYR A 137 -7.59 20.31 -6.86
N ARG A 138 -8.32 21.02 -7.75
CA ARG A 138 -7.82 21.53 -9.04
C ARG A 138 -6.51 22.34 -8.93
N ASP A 139 -6.32 23.04 -7.81
CA ASP A 139 -5.13 23.88 -7.55
C ASP A 139 -3.95 23.10 -6.96
N SER A 140 -4.11 21.81 -6.66
CA SER A 140 -3.03 20.95 -6.17
C SER A 140 -2.01 20.68 -7.29
N PRO A 141 -0.70 20.75 -7.03
CA PRO A 141 0.33 20.38 -8.01
C PRO A 141 0.30 18.90 -8.40
N TYR A 142 -0.46 18.08 -7.66
CA TYR A 142 -0.58 16.63 -7.87
C TYR A 142 -1.91 16.23 -8.52
N PHE A 143 -2.77 17.19 -8.91
CA PHE A 143 -4.06 16.86 -9.53
C PHE A 143 -3.87 16.03 -10.81
N GLU A 144 -3.12 16.55 -11.78
CA GLU A 144 -2.93 15.87 -13.07
C GLU A 144 -2.19 14.55 -12.89
N TYR A 145 -1.30 14.48 -11.89
CA TYR A 145 -0.57 13.27 -11.55
C TYR A 145 -1.51 12.13 -11.08
N THR A 146 -2.46 12.45 -10.20
CA THR A 146 -3.44 11.48 -9.70
C THR A 146 -4.53 11.18 -10.74
N GLU A 147 -4.93 12.17 -11.52
CA GLU A 147 -5.82 11.94 -12.66
C GLU A 147 -5.20 10.96 -13.66
N GLU A 148 -3.91 11.13 -13.99
CA GLU A 148 -3.19 10.21 -14.87
C GLU A 148 -3.13 8.80 -14.30
N PHE A 149 -2.85 8.66 -12.99
CA PHE A 149 -2.88 7.36 -12.31
C PHE A 149 -4.23 6.66 -12.48
N CYS A 150 -5.32 7.37 -12.16
CA CYS A 150 -6.66 6.84 -12.26
C CYS A 150 -7.02 6.51 -13.71
N HIS A 151 -6.64 7.35 -14.66
CA HIS A 151 -6.97 7.17 -16.07
C HIS A 151 -6.24 5.99 -16.71
N LYS A 152 -4.93 5.86 -16.47
CA LYS A 152 -4.06 4.89 -17.14
C LYS A 152 -4.04 3.51 -16.48
N TYR A 153 -4.22 3.44 -15.16
CA TYR A 153 -3.97 2.21 -14.41
C TYR A 153 -5.22 1.75 -13.65
N ASP A 154 -5.59 2.49 -12.61
CA ASP A 154 -6.59 2.08 -11.60
C ASP A 154 -7.97 1.79 -12.23
N GLN A 155 -8.62 2.74 -12.89
CA GLN A 155 -9.99 2.51 -13.40
C GLN A 155 -10.07 1.42 -14.50
N THR A 156 -8.94 1.08 -15.14
CA THR A 156 -8.87 0.06 -16.20
C THR A 156 -8.52 -1.34 -15.70
N ALA A 157 -8.20 -1.49 -14.42
CA ALA A 157 -7.69 -2.72 -13.81
C ALA A 157 -8.81 -3.62 -13.28
N PHE A 158 -9.88 -3.78 -14.06
CA PHE A 158 -11.02 -4.65 -13.77
C PHE A 158 -11.29 -5.60 -14.94
N ASP A 159 -10.27 -5.94 -15.73
CA ASP A 159 -10.43 -6.71 -16.96
C ASP A 159 -10.20 -8.21 -16.68
N PRO A 160 -11.23 -9.08 -16.77
CA PRO A 160 -11.07 -10.51 -16.49
C PRO A 160 -10.22 -11.25 -17.53
N ASP A 161 -9.97 -10.66 -18.70
CA ASP A 161 -9.15 -11.24 -19.77
C ASP A 161 -7.69 -10.73 -19.71
N TYR A 162 -7.38 -9.76 -18.85
CA TYR A 162 -6.02 -9.25 -18.69
C TYR A 162 -5.15 -10.23 -17.89
N THR A 163 -3.93 -10.48 -18.36
CA THR A 163 -2.97 -11.32 -17.65
C THR A 163 -2.01 -10.44 -16.84
N SER A 164 -2.23 -10.35 -15.54
CA SER A 164 -1.33 -9.64 -14.62
C SER A 164 -0.10 -10.47 -14.27
N ALA A 165 0.97 -9.79 -13.85
CA ALA A 165 2.09 -10.46 -13.20
C ALA A 165 1.65 -10.98 -11.83
N PRO A 166 2.08 -12.19 -11.40
CA PRO A 166 1.70 -12.72 -10.10
C PRO A 166 2.33 -11.90 -8.97
N LEU A 167 1.71 -11.91 -7.78
CA LEU A 167 2.16 -11.19 -6.59
C LEU A 167 3.67 -11.38 -6.29
N ASP A 168 4.19 -12.60 -6.47
CA ASP A 168 5.60 -12.93 -6.27
C ASP A 168 6.56 -12.08 -7.11
N THR A 169 6.11 -11.56 -8.25
CA THR A 169 6.88 -10.62 -9.09
C THR A 169 7.15 -9.30 -8.37
N PHE A 170 6.22 -8.86 -7.53
CA PHE A 170 6.28 -7.58 -6.83
C PHE A 170 6.84 -7.68 -5.40
N VAL A 171 6.94 -8.90 -4.84
CA VAL A 171 7.52 -9.13 -3.51
C VAL A 171 8.92 -8.48 -3.36
N PRO A 172 9.85 -8.56 -4.32
CA PRO A 172 11.14 -7.88 -4.21
C PRO A 172 11.05 -6.35 -4.13
N ILE A 173 10.01 -5.75 -4.71
CA ILE A 173 9.75 -4.31 -4.59
C ILE A 173 9.30 -3.99 -3.16
N ILE A 174 8.31 -4.72 -2.64
CA ILE A 174 7.83 -4.56 -1.25
C ILE A 174 9.00 -4.68 -0.27
N GLU A 175 9.83 -5.72 -0.41
CA GLU A 175 10.97 -5.94 0.48
C GLU A 175 11.97 -4.79 0.49
N ARG A 176 12.24 -4.20 -0.68
CA ARG A 176 13.18 -3.10 -0.81
C ARG A 176 12.77 -1.87 0.00
N PHE A 177 11.46 -1.57 0.05
CA PHE A 177 10.95 -0.42 0.78
C PHE A 177 10.72 -0.71 2.26
N PHE A 178 10.27 -1.91 2.62
CA PHE A 178 9.80 -2.20 3.99
C PHE A 178 10.78 -3.00 4.86
N VAL A 179 11.78 -3.69 4.28
CA VAL A 179 12.79 -4.43 5.05
C VAL A 179 14.04 -3.56 5.25
N PRO A 180 14.41 -3.22 6.50
CA PRO A 180 15.64 -2.50 6.78
C PRO A 180 16.86 -3.28 6.29
N GLN A 181 17.85 -2.57 5.73
CA GLN A 181 19.11 -3.15 5.24
C GLN A 181 20.12 -3.39 6.38
N THR A 182 19.66 -3.92 7.51
CA THR A 182 20.51 -4.35 8.63
C THR A 182 20.52 -5.87 8.72
N GLU A 183 21.66 -6.46 9.11
CA GLU A 183 21.81 -7.91 9.21
C GLU A 183 20.71 -8.56 10.06
N ALA A 184 20.36 -7.95 11.19
CA ALA A 184 19.31 -8.42 12.08
C ALA A 184 17.91 -8.41 11.42
N ALA A 185 17.56 -7.35 10.70
CA ALA A 185 16.28 -7.23 10.02
C ALA A 185 16.18 -8.21 8.84
N THR A 186 17.24 -8.34 8.03
CA THR A 186 17.29 -9.29 6.92
C THR A 186 17.20 -10.74 7.42
N ALA A 187 17.92 -11.08 8.49
CA ALA A 187 17.85 -12.43 9.09
C ALA A 187 16.45 -12.72 9.66
N ALA A 188 15.84 -11.76 10.35
CA ALA A 188 14.49 -11.92 10.89
C ALA A 188 13.45 -12.09 9.78
N TYR A 189 13.52 -11.28 8.73
CA TYR A 189 12.63 -11.40 7.58
C TYR A 189 12.78 -12.74 6.86
N SER A 190 14.03 -13.18 6.62
CA SER A 190 14.32 -14.44 5.94
C SER A 190 13.79 -15.65 6.70
N ALA A 191 13.68 -15.58 8.03
CA ALA A 191 13.11 -16.65 8.85
C ALA A 191 11.58 -16.79 8.75
N LEU A 192 10.89 -15.85 8.10
CA LEU A 192 9.43 -15.87 7.90
C LEU A 192 9.01 -16.44 6.54
N ARG A 193 9.96 -16.59 5.61
CA ARG A 193 9.74 -17.15 4.27
C ARG A 193 9.77 -18.68 4.28
#